data_AF-A0AAD4ZYY7-F1
#
_entry.id   AF-A0AAD4ZYY7-F1
#
_cell.length_a   1.000
_cell.length_b   1.000
_cell.length_c   1.000
_cell.angle_alpha   90.00
_cell.angle_beta   90.00
_cell.angle_gamma   90.00
#
_symmetry.space_group_name_H-M   'P 1'
#
loop_
_entity.id
_entity.type
_entity.pdbx_description
1 polymer ?
#
loop_
_entity_poly.entity_id
_entity_poly.type
_entity_poly.pdbx_seq_one_letter_code
_entity_poly.pdbx_strand_id
1 'polypeptide(L)' 'MVCGVLYATRFLDKQTEEIFYSFDTETGEERYDLRIRIQKMQTNIQSLNYNPQDQMLYAYSDAYIVSYSTVFQ' A
#
# COMPACT_ATOMS: atom_id res chain seq x y z
N MET A 1 6.62 2.61 2.87
CA MET A 1 6.64 3.29 4.19
C MET A 1 6.30 4.74 3.98
N VAL A 2 5.55 5.34 4.90
CA VAL A 2 5.22 6.77 4.88
C VAL A 2 5.41 7.33 6.28
N CYS A 3 6.14 8.43 6.42
CA CYS A 3 6.36 9.11 7.70
C CYS A 3 6.80 8.16 8.85
N GLY A 4 7.68 7.20 8.59
CA GLY A 4 8.14 6.25 9.61
C GLY A 4 7.18 5.08 9.90
N VAL A 5 6.07 4.98 9.18
CA VAL A 5 5.12 3.87 9.30
C VAL A 5 5.30 2.90 8.13
N LEU A 6 5.56 1.63 8.46
CA LEU A 6 5.53 0.52 7.51
C LEU A 6 4.09 0.06 7.33
N TYR A 7 3.70 -0.22 6.09
CA TYR A 7 2.41 -0.81 5.76
C TYR A 7 2.63 -2.10 4.99
N ALA A 8 1.82 -3.12 5.28
CA ALA A 8 1.84 -4.38 4.54
C ALA A 8 0.48 -4.63 3.88
N THR A 9 0.53 -5.22 2.69
CA THR A 9 -0.64 -5.60 1.92
C THR A 9 -0.84 -7.11 1.89
N ARG A 10 -2.08 -7.54 1.68
CA ARG A 10 -2.43 -8.92 1.39
C ARG A 10 -3.35 -9.00 0.18
N PHE A 11 -3.21 -10.12 -0.53
CA PHE A 11 -4.10 -10.48 -1.62
C PHE A 11 -5.50 -10.78 -1.06
N LEU A 12 -6.52 -10.10 -1.58
CA LEU A 12 -7.93 -10.46 -1.34
C LEU A 12 -8.50 -11.24 -2.53
N ASP A 13 -8.43 -10.65 -3.72
CA ASP A 13 -8.91 -11.26 -4.95
C ASP A 13 -8.13 -10.74 -6.17
N LYS A 14 -8.56 -11.11 -7.38
CA LYS A 14 -7.86 -10.76 -8.62
C LYS A 14 -7.83 -9.26 -8.94
N GLN A 15 -8.73 -8.47 -8.35
CA GLN A 15 -8.88 -7.04 -8.58
C GLN A 15 -8.62 -6.21 -7.32
N THR A 16 -8.51 -6.84 -6.15
CA THR A 16 -8.39 -6.14 -4.87
C THR A 16 -7.17 -6.60 -4.07
N GLU A 17 -6.38 -5.63 -3.63
CA GLU A 17 -5.37 -5.78 -2.59
C GLU A 17 -5.85 -5.03 -1.34
N GLU A 18 -5.46 -5.48 -0.14
CA GLU A 18 -5.80 -4.79 1.10
C GLU A 18 -4.56 -4.46 1.91
N ILE A 19 -4.41 -3.19 2.30
CA ILE A 19 -3.49 -2.81 3.39
C ILE A 19 -4.17 -3.21 4.69
N PHE A 20 -3.63 -4.27 5.30
CA PHE A 20 -4.24 -4.90 6.48
C PHE A 20 -3.40 -4.71 7.75
N TYR A 21 -2.15 -4.25 7.60
CA TYR A 21 -1.23 -4.11 8.71
C TYR A 21 -0.39 -2.84 8.60
N SER A 22 -0.11 -2.23 9.75
CA SER A 22 0.92 -1.20 9.88
C SER A 22 1.78 -1.38 11.12
N PHE A 23 3.01 -0.90 11.02
CA PHE A 23 3.97 -0.82 12.11
C PHE A 23 4.58 0.58 12.15
N ASP A 24 4.38 1.27 13.26
CA ASP A 24 5.02 2.55 13.53
C ASP A 24 6.44 2.30 14.08
N THR A 25 7.46 2.73 13.33
CA THR A 25 8.87 2.49 13.72
C THR A 25 9.36 3.40 14.84
N GLU A 26 8.65 4.48 15.14
CA GLU A 26 8.98 5.39 16.26
C GLU A 26 8.45 4.83 17.59
N THR A 27 7.20 4.39 17.60
CA THR A 27 6.52 3.92 18.83
C THR A 27 6.57 2.40 19.03
N GLY A 28 6.79 1.64 17.95
CA GLY A 28 6.65 0.19 17.93
C GLY A 28 5.19 -0.29 17.90
N GLU A 29 4.22 0.61 17.72
CA GLU A 29 2.81 0.25 17.68
C GLU A 29 2.48 -0.55 16.41
N GLU A 30 1.81 -1.68 16.59
CA GLU A 30 1.29 -2.51 15.50
C GLU A 30 -0.23 -2.39 15.40
N ARG A 31 -0.74 -2.29 14.17
CA ARG A 31 -2.18 -2.34 13.88
C ARG A 31 -2.47 -3.44 12.86
N TYR A 32 -3.49 -4.25 13.14
CA TYR A 32 -3.91 -5.38 12.32
C TYR A 32 -5.38 -5.24 11.84
N ASP A 33 -6.04 -4.16 12.25
CA ASP A 33 -7.44 -3.87 11.98
C ASP A 33 -7.64 -2.92 10.78
N LEU A 34 -6.55 -2.60 10.07
CA LEU A 34 -6.62 -1.85 8.81
C LEU A 34 -7.38 -2.65 7.76
N ARG A 35 -8.21 -1.94 6.98
CA ARG A 35 -9.04 -2.51 5.90
C ARG A 35 -9.09 -1.58 4.69
N ILE A 36 -7.95 -1.02 4.33
CA ILE A 36 -7.85 -0.07 3.22
C ILE A 36 -7.69 -0.87 1.93
N ARG A 37 -8.61 -0.70 0.98
CA ARG A 37 -8.65 -1.49 -0.25
C ARG A 37 -8.03 -0.71 -1.41
N ILE A 38 -7.16 -1.38 -2.16
CA ILE A 38 -6.54 -0.89 -3.39
C ILE A 38 -7.11 -1.71 -4.55
N GLN A 39 -7.68 -1.02 -5.54
CA GLN A 39 -8.09 -1.65 -6.78
C GLN A 39 -6.88 -1.81 -7.69
N LYS A 40 -6.52 -3.05 -8.03
CA LYS A 40 -5.36 -3.36 -8.87
C LYS A 40 -5.81 -3.71 -10.29
N MET A 41 -5.03 -3.25 -11.25
CA MET A 41 -5.27 -3.50 -12.67
C MET A 41 -4.89 -4.94 -13.08
N GLN A 42 -3.91 -5.52 -12.40
CA GLN A 42 -3.42 -6.88 -12.63
C GLN A 42 -3.46 -7.67 -11.32
N THR A 43 -3.61 -8.99 -11.43
CA THR A 43 -3.79 -9.88 -10.26
C THR A 43 -2.62 -9.84 -9.27
N ASN A 44 -1.39 -9.81 -9.79
CA ASN A 44 -0.18 -9.86 -8.97
C ASN A 44 0.49 -8.49 -8.95
N ILE A 45 0.71 -7.96 -7.75
CA ILE A 45 1.55 -6.78 -7.53
C ILE A 45 2.97 -7.26 -7.23
N GLN A 46 3.94 -6.80 -8.01
CA GLN A 46 5.35 -7.18 -7.84
C GLN A 46 6.10 -6.18 -6.96
N SER A 47 5.72 -4.90 -7.01
CA SER A 47 6.24 -3.91 -6.08
C SER A 47 5.22 -2.80 -5.79
N LEU A 48 5.34 -2.23 -4.59
CA LEU A 48 4.64 -1.05 -4.14
C LEU A 48 5.67 -0.03 -3.66
N ASN A 49 5.63 1.17 -4.22
CA ASN A 49 6.55 2.24 -3.87
C ASN A 49 5.78 3.53 -3.62
N TYR A 50 5.94 4.10 -2.43
CA TYR A 50 5.36 5.40 -2.11
C TYR A 50 6.41 6.49 -2.35
N ASN A 51 6.03 7.52 -3.10
CA ASN A 51 6.86 8.70 -3.29
C ASN A 51 6.34 9.85 -2.39
N PRO A 52 7.13 10.31 -1.41
CA PRO A 52 6.72 11.39 -0.52
C PRO A 52 6.66 12.76 -1.21
N GLN A 53 7.31 12.95 -2.35
CA GLN A 53 7.34 14.24 -3.03
C GLN A 53 6.00 14.60 -3.69
N ASP A 54 5.31 13.60 -4.24
CA ASP A 54 4.02 13.77 -4.94
C ASP A 54 2.85 13.10 -4.21
N GLN A 55 3.11 12.44 -3.08
CA GLN A 55 2.11 11.73 -2.26
C GLN A 55 1.37 10.64 -3.04
N MET A 56 2.06 9.98 -3.97
CA MET A 56 1.52 8.89 -4.78
C MET A 56 2.10 7.54 -4.36
N LEU A 57 1.22 6.53 -4.32
CA LEU A 57 1.62 5.14 -4.24
C LEU A 57 1.65 4.54 -5.65
N TYR A 58 2.80 4.04 -6.07
CA TYR A 58 3.01 3.37 -7.34
C TYR A 58 2.99 1.85 -7.15
N ALA A 59 2.12 1.16 -7.89
CA ALA A 59 2.11 -0.29 -7.99
C ALA A 59 2.63 -0.73 -9.35
N TYR A 60 3.65 -1.60 -9.34
CA TYR A 60 4.16 -2.24 -10.54
C TYR A 60 3.64 -3.68 -10.62
N SER A 61 3.10 -4.02 -11.78
CA SER A 61 2.59 -5.35 -12.11
C SER A 61 2.92 -5.68 -13.56
N ASP A 62 3.86 -6.60 -13.76
CA ASP A 62 4.35 -7.06 -15.06
C ASP A 62 4.85 -5.91 -15.96
N ALA A 63 4.01 -5.35 -16.83
CA ALA A 63 4.37 -4.26 -17.73
C ALA A 63 3.64 -2.93 -17.40
N TYR A 64 2.88 -2.90 -16.30
CA TYR A 64 2.01 -1.78 -15.94
C TYR A 64 2.48 -1.11 -14.66
N ILE A 65 2.40 0.21 -14.64
CA ILE A 65 2.52 1.04 -13.44
C ILE A 65 1.19 1.76 -13.23
N VAL A 66 0.60 1.55 -12.07
CA VAL A 66 -0.62 2.25 -11.62
C VAL A 66 -0.25 3.15 -10.45
N SER A 67 -0.75 4.38 -10.45
CA SER A 67 -0.54 5.33 -9.35
C SER A 67 -1.85 5.57 -8.60
N TYR A 68 -1.75 5.68 -7.28
CA TYR A 68 -2.87 5.97 -6.38
C TYR A 68 -2.52 7.21 -5.57
N SER A 69 -3.41 8.21 -5.58
CA SER A 69 -3.31 9.33 -4.66
C SER A 69 -3.56 8.86 -3.24
N THR A 70 -2.71 9.26 -2.31
CA THR A 70 -2.88 8.94 -0.89
C THR A 70 -3.41 10.15 -0.12
N VAL A 71 -4.17 9.89 0.94
CA VAL A 71 -4.64 10.90 1.89
C VAL A 71 -4.34 10.38 3.28
N PHE A 72 -3.75 11.23 4.12
CA PHE A 72 -3.41 10.93 5.52
C PHE A 72 -4.25 11.82 6.42
N GLN A 73 -4.63 11.30 7.60
CA GLN A 73 -5.38 12.02 8.62
C GLN A 73 -4.57 12.13 9.91
#